data_AF-A0A7V9CX85-F1
#
_entry.id   AF-A0A7V9CX85-F1
#
_cell.length_a   1.000
_cell.length_b   1.000
_cell.length_c   1.000
_cell.angle_alpha   90.00
_cell.angle_beta   90.00
_cell.angle_gamma   90.00
#
_symmetry.space_group_name_H-M   'P 1'
#
loop_
_entity.id
_entity.type
_entity.pdbx_description
1 polymer ?
#
loop_
_entity_poly.entity_id
_entity_poly.type
_entity_poly.pdbx_seq_one_letter_code
_entity_poly.pdbx_strand_id
1 'polypeptide(L)'
;MPPQRSRFTARPSGHRRCLPRKGTTNQPRESGHRPIRTCVGCGRKGPKEELFRFVAPHGVLALGDGHGGRSAYTCRRLACFERARFHNAFNRTLRRKVQVEAGLSQLFASP
;
A
#
# COMPACT_ATOMS: atom_id res chain seq x y z
N MET A 1 -62.04 26.86 10.52
CA MET A 1 -61.53 25.56 11.00
C MET A 1 -60.12 25.33 10.44
N PRO A 2 -59.05 25.64 11.18
CA PRO A 2 -57.69 25.27 10.79
C PRO A 2 -57.32 23.85 11.29
N PRO A 3 -56.61 23.04 10.49
CA PRO A 3 -56.26 21.67 10.83
C PRO A 3 -54.97 21.56 11.69
N GLN A 4 -55.10 20.79 12.77
CA GLN A 4 -54.18 19.78 13.32
C GLN A 4 -52.67 20.08 13.31
N ARG A 5 -52.17 20.46 14.49
CA ARG A 5 -50.76 20.64 14.86
C ARG A 5 -50.03 19.28 14.87
N SER A 6 -49.07 19.08 13.96
CA SER A 6 -48.25 17.87 13.89
C SER A 6 -47.17 17.88 14.99
N ARG A 7 -47.07 16.73 15.67
CA ARG A 7 -46.17 16.46 16.79
C ARG A 7 -44.73 16.35 16.30
N PHE A 8 -43.85 17.24 16.78
CA PHE A 8 -42.41 17.06 16.70
C PHE A 8 -42.00 15.91 17.65
N THR A 9 -41.71 14.74 17.10
CA THR A 9 -41.02 13.68 17.85
C THR A 9 -39.51 13.89 17.74
N ALA A 10 -38.86 14.07 18.89
CA ALA A 10 -37.41 14.23 18.99
C ALA A 10 -36.68 12.98 18.48
N ARG A 11 -35.69 13.15 17.58
CA ARG A 11 -34.73 12.11 17.19
C ARG A 11 -33.78 11.83 18.36
N PRO A 12 -33.63 10.59 18.85
CA PRO A 12 -32.60 10.31 19.84
C PRO A 12 -31.22 10.26 19.16
N SER A 13 -30.28 10.99 19.74
CA SER A 13 -28.86 11.00 19.41
C SER A 13 -28.26 9.62 19.70
N GLY A 14 -28.18 8.78 18.66
CA GLY A 14 -27.50 7.49 18.72
C GLY A 14 -25.98 7.67 18.86
N HIS A 15 -25.49 7.73 20.09
CA HIS A 15 -24.06 7.60 20.37
C HIS A 15 -23.62 6.18 19.97
N ARG A 16 -22.95 6.06 18.81
CA ARG A 16 -22.25 4.84 18.42
C ARG A 16 -21.17 4.58 19.48
N ARG A 17 -21.46 3.69 20.44
CA ARG A 17 -20.44 3.16 21.33
C ARG A 17 -19.44 2.37 20.49
N CYS A 18 -18.23 2.92 20.34
CA CYS A 18 -17.07 2.15 19.91
C CYS A 18 -16.82 1.07 20.96
N LEU A 19 -17.24 -0.16 20.69
CA LEU A 19 -16.86 -1.32 21.48
C LEU A 19 -15.32 -1.47 21.40
N PRO A 20 -14.61 -1.64 22.53
CA PRO A 20 -13.20 -1.97 22.50
C PRO A 20 -13.04 -3.38 21.91
N ARG A 21 -12.28 -3.47 20.82
CA ARG A 21 -11.92 -4.76 20.21
C ARG A 21 -11.13 -5.58 21.22
N LYS A 22 -11.71 -6.68 21.72
CA LYS A 22 -11.01 -7.66 22.56
C LYS A 22 -9.98 -8.39 21.70
N GLY A 23 -8.73 -7.94 21.75
CA GLY A 23 -7.60 -8.62 21.14
C GLY A 23 -7.01 -9.63 22.11
N THR A 24 -7.52 -10.86 22.12
CA THR A 24 -6.83 -12.00 22.74
C THR A 24 -5.92 -12.64 21.71
N THR A 25 -4.62 -12.40 21.82
CA THR A 25 -3.62 -13.32 21.31
C THR A 25 -2.44 -13.29 22.26
N ASN A 26 -2.44 -14.27 23.15
CA ASN A 26 -1.26 -14.70 23.87
C ASN A 26 -0.66 -15.83 23.02
N GLN A 27 0.14 -15.47 22.02
CA GLN A 27 0.92 -16.41 21.23
C GLN A 27 2.41 -16.13 21.48
N PRO A 28 3.23 -17.18 21.68
CA PRO A 28 4.65 -17.05 21.99
C PRO A 28 5.39 -16.30 20.87
N ARG A 29 6.37 -15.47 21.27
CA ARG A 29 7.10 -14.55 20.39
C ARG A 29 8.17 -15.30 19.60
N GLU A 30 7.74 -15.95 18.54
CA GLU A 30 8.63 -16.55 17.53
C GLU A 30 8.99 -15.46 16.51
N SER A 31 10.06 -14.74 16.84
CA SER A 31 10.48 -13.44 16.30
C SER A 31 10.90 -13.45 14.83
N GLY A 32 9.94 -13.61 13.91
CA GLY A 32 10.17 -13.54 12.47
C GLY A 32 8.93 -13.10 11.68
N HIS A 33 8.25 -12.02 12.07
CA HIS A 33 7.15 -11.47 11.25
C HIS A 33 7.71 -10.91 9.94
N ARG A 34 7.77 -11.76 8.90
CA ARG A 34 8.11 -11.36 7.54
C ARG A 34 7.00 -10.47 7.00
N PRO A 35 7.26 -9.16 6.77
CA PRO A 35 6.21 -8.26 6.32
C PRO A 35 5.78 -8.62 4.90
N ILE A 36 4.50 -8.92 4.73
CA ILE A 36 3.91 -9.14 3.41
C ILE A 36 3.70 -7.79 2.74
N ARG A 37 4.14 -7.68 1.48
CA ARG A 37 4.00 -6.48 0.63
C ARG A 37 3.24 -6.83 -0.64
N THR A 38 2.71 -5.81 -1.30
CA THR A 38 1.94 -5.96 -2.54
C THR A 38 2.75 -5.45 -3.72
N CYS A 39 2.86 -6.27 -4.76
CA CYS A 39 3.48 -5.88 -6.02
C CYS A 39 2.61 -4.83 -6.73
N VAL A 40 3.19 -3.68 -7.06
CA VAL A 40 2.48 -2.60 -7.76
C VAL A 40 2.23 -2.90 -9.24
N GLY A 41 2.91 -3.90 -9.81
CA GLY A 41 2.75 -4.31 -11.22
C GLY A 41 1.68 -5.38 -11.44
N CYS A 42 1.57 -6.38 -10.55
CA CYS A 42 0.63 -7.49 -10.69
C CYS A 42 -0.41 -7.60 -9.57
N GLY A 43 -0.29 -6.80 -8.51
CA GLY A 43 -1.22 -6.83 -7.36
C GLY A 43 -1.04 -8.04 -6.42
N ARG A 44 -0.13 -8.97 -6.71
CA ARG A 44 0.13 -10.13 -5.84
C ARG A 44 0.74 -9.68 -4.51
N LYS A 45 0.32 -10.33 -3.43
CA LYS A 45 0.95 -10.22 -2.10
C LYS A 45 2.06 -11.25 -1.97
N GLY A 46 3.21 -10.83 -1.46
CA GLY A 46 4.36 -11.72 -1.22
C GLY A 46 5.23 -11.21 -0.08
N PRO A 47 6.10 -12.05 0.49
CA PRO A 47 7.03 -11.64 1.53
C PRO A 47 8.01 -10.58 1.00
N LYS A 48 8.42 -9.64 1.86
CA LYS A 48 9.33 -8.53 1.50
C LYS A 48 10.60 -9.05 0.82
N GLU A 49 11.13 -10.20 1.25
CA GLU A 49 12.38 -10.76 0.74
C GLU A 49 12.28 -11.19 -0.74
N GLU A 50 11.08 -11.56 -1.22
CA GLU A 50 10.83 -11.98 -2.59
C GLU A 50 10.52 -10.82 -3.56
N LEU A 51 10.41 -9.60 -3.03
CA LEU A 51 10.01 -8.41 -3.79
C LEU A 51 11.17 -7.42 -3.85
N PHE A 52 11.38 -6.80 -5.01
CA PHE A 52 12.28 -5.67 -5.13
C PHE A 52 11.63 -4.42 -4.55
N ARG A 53 12.36 -3.74 -3.68
CA ARG A 53 12.00 -2.46 -3.10
C ARG A 53 12.53 -1.33 -3.97
N PHE A 54 11.62 -0.47 -4.39
CA PHE A 54 11.94 0.76 -5.10
C PHE A 54 11.57 1.98 -4.27
N VAL A 55 12.46 2.95 -4.28
CA VAL A 55 12.28 4.28 -3.69
C VAL A 55 12.56 5.32 -4.77
N ALA A 56 12.07 6.55 -4.59
CA ALA A 56 12.36 7.64 -5.52
C ALA A 56 12.95 8.86 -4.79
N PRO A 57 14.23 8.79 -4.34
CA PRO A 57 14.92 9.98 -3.87
C PRO A 57 14.98 11.01 -5.01
N HIS A 58 14.56 12.24 -4.72
CA HIS A 58 14.53 13.34 -5.70
C HIS A 58 13.71 13.08 -6.98
N GLY A 59 12.85 12.06 -7.00
CA GLY A 59 12.02 11.73 -8.17
C GLY A 59 12.68 10.81 -9.19
N VAL A 60 13.85 10.22 -8.90
CA VAL A 60 14.47 9.17 -9.73
C VAL A 60 14.25 7.82 -9.10
N LEU A 61 13.72 6.85 -9.85
CA LEU A 61 13.50 5.49 -9.34
C LEU A 61 14.85 4.83 -9.05
N ALA A 62 15.03 4.34 -7.84
CA ALA A 62 16.22 3.62 -7.42
C ALA A 62 15.82 2.31 -6.73
N LEU A 63 16.58 1.25 -6.99
CA LEU A 63 16.53 0.01 -6.22
C LEU A 63 17.23 0.27 -4.89
N GLY A 64 16.56 0.10 -3.74
CA GLY A 64 17.29 0.25 -2.50
C GLY A 64 16.51 0.41 -1.20
N ASP A 65 17.27 0.21 -0.13
CA ASP A 65 16.94 0.53 1.24
C ASP A 65 17.33 1.97 1.53
N GLY A 66 16.44 2.89 1.17
CA GLY A 66 16.58 4.32 1.46
C GLY A 66 15.58 4.79 2.51
N HIS A 67 16.02 5.70 3.38
CA HIS A 67 15.15 6.50 4.24
C HIS A 67 14.26 7.39 3.36
N GLY A 68 13.03 6.94 3.15
CA GLY A 68 12.06 7.65 2.31
C GLY A 68 10.70 7.05 2.58
N GLY A 69 9.79 7.88 3.09
CA GLY A 69 8.53 7.39 3.69
C GLY A 69 7.68 6.53 2.74
N ARG A 70 7.72 6.77 1.43
CA ARG A 70 6.97 5.98 0.44
C ARG A 70 7.91 5.10 -0.36
N SER A 71 7.57 3.81 -0.43
CA SER A 71 8.25 2.81 -1.24
C SER A 71 7.25 2.04 -2.09
N ALA A 72 7.67 1.60 -3.25
CA ALA A 72 6.94 0.69 -4.11
C ALA A 72 7.64 -0.68 -4.14
N TYR A 73 6.86 -1.75 -4.29
CA TYR A 73 7.39 -3.11 -4.37
C TYR A 73 7.01 -3.75 -5.70
N THR A 74 7.92 -4.49 -6.32
CA THR A 74 7.61 -5.31 -7.51
C THR A 74 8.15 -6.73 -7.36
N CYS A 75 7.54 -7.68 -8.06
CA CYS A 75 8.13 -9.01 -8.20
C CYS A 75 9.49 -8.94 -8.91
N ARG A 76 10.36 -9.93 -8.66
CA ARG A 76 11.63 -10.16 -9.39
C ARG A 76 11.39 -10.66 -10.83
N ARG A 77 10.52 -9.98 -11.57
CA ARG A 77 10.16 -10.32 -12.94
C ARG A 77 10.07 -9.03 -13.75
N LEU A 78 10.74 -9.00 -14.90
CA LEU A 78 10.73 -7.85 -15.80
C LEU A 78 9.30 -7.41 -16.17
N ALA A 79 8.42 -8.38 -16.45
CA ALA A 79 7.02 -8.11 -16.78
C ALA A 79 6.27 -7.32 -15.69
N CYS A 80 6.61 -7.50 -14.40
CA CYS A 80 5.99 -6.73 -13.33
C CYS A 80 6.51 -5.28 -13.28
N PHE A 81 7.80 -5.09 -13.58
CA PHE A 81 8.42 -3.78 -13.65
C PHE A 81 7.87 -2.97 -14.84
N GLU A 82 7.78 -3.59 -16.01
CA GLU A 82 7.23 -2.96 -17.22
C GLU A 82 5.75 -2.58 -17.05
N ARG A 83 4.93 -3.48 -16.50
CA ARG A 83 3.54 -3.16 -16.15
C ARG A 83 3.47 -1.99 -15.18
N ALA A 84 4.29 -1.99 -14.13
CA ALA A 84 4.31 -0.89 -13.17
C ALA A 84 4.72 0.45 -13.79
N ARG A 85 5.67 0.44 -14.74
CA ARG A 85 6.06 1.61 -15.54
C ARG A 85 4.93 2.07 -16.46
N PHE A 86 4.35 1.16 -17.24
CA PHE A 86 3.28 1.45 -18.21
C PHE A 86 2.03 2.04 -17.54
N HIS A 87 1.60 1.47 -16.42
CA HIS A 87 0.43 1.94 -15.69
C HIS A 87 0.71 3.13 -14.74
N ASN A 88 1.91 3.72 -14.78
CA ASN A 88 2.32 4.78 -13.86
C ASN A 88 2.15 4.38 -12.38
N ALA A 89 2.29 3.09 -12.05
CA ALA A 89 2.05 2.56 -10.71
C ALA A 89 3.08 3.07 -9.70
N PHE A 90 4.32 3.30 -10.13
CA PHE A 90 5.36 3.94 -9.32
C PHE A 90 4.95 5.36 -8.92
N ASN A 91 4.43 6.16 -9.86
CA ASN A 91 3.99 7.53 -9.59
C ASN A 91 2.84 7.56 -8.59
N ARG A 92 1.86 6.65 -8.72
CA ARG A 92 0.72 6.54 -7.81
C ARG A 92 1.14 6.12 -6.40
N THR A 93 2.02 5.13 -6.30
CA THR A 93 2.45 4.57 -5.02
C THR A 93 3.39 5.52 -4.27
N LEU A 94 4.34 6.12 -4.98
CA LEU A 94 5.31 7.07 -4.42
C LEU A 94 4.72 8.48 -4.30
N ARG A 95 3.56 8.74 -4.93
CA ARG A 95 2.84 10.03 -5.03
C ARG A 95 3.74 11.18 -5.49
N ARG A 96 4.56 10.91 -6.49
CA ARG A 96 5.44 11.88 -7.14
C ARG A 96 5.65 11.46 -8.59
N LYS A 97 6.06 12.40 -9.45
CA LYS A 97 6.52 12.09 -10.80
C LYS A 97 7.89 11.40 -10.68
N VAL A 98 7.97 10.15 -11.11
CA VAL A 98 9.17 9.34 -11.02
C VAL A 98 9.76 9.13 -12.42
N GLN A 99 11.05 9.38 -12.56
CA GLN A 99 11.84 9.02 -13.73
C GLN A 99 12.35 7.59 -13.58
N VAL A 100 12.07 6.74 -14.57
CA VAL A 100 12.48 5.33 -14.58
C VAL A 100 13.62 5.17 -15.57
N GLU A 101 14.82 4.93 -15.05
CA GLU A 101 16.00 4.69 -15.90
C GLU A 101 15.94 3.31 -16.57
N ALA A 102 16.39 3.23 -17.82
CA ALA A 102 16.40 1.99 -18.59
C ALA A 102 17.35 0.92 -18.00
N GLY A 103 18.41 1.35 -17.31
CA GLY A 103 19.37 0.44 -16.65
C GLY A 103 18.74 -0.44 -15.56
N LEU A 104 17.62 -0.01 -14.96
CA LEU A 104 16.92 -0.82 -13.94
C LEU A 104 16.31 -2.11 -14.51
N SER A 105 16.01 -2.16 -15.80
CA SER A 105 15.51 -3.38 -16.45
C SER A 105 16.56 -4.49 -16.46
N GLN A 106 17.85 -4.13 -16.46
CA GLN A 106 18.96 -5.10 -16.44
C GLN A 106 19.03 -5.88 -15.13
N LEU A 107 18.52 -5.31 -14.02
CA LEU A 107 18.42 -5.98 -12.72
C LEU A 107 17.51 -7.21 -12.72
N PHE A 108 16.67 -7.35 -13.74
CA PHE A 108 15.75 -8.48 -13.92
C PHE A 108 16.24 -9.50 -14.96
N ALA A 109 17.35 -9.22 -15.64
CA ALA A 109 17.89 -10.03 -16.73
C ALA A 109 18.98 -11.01 -16.28
N SER A 110 19.43 -10.94 -15.03
CA SER A 110 20.36 -11.92 -14.45
C SER A 110 19.61 -13.07 -13.77
N PRO A 111 19.93 -14.35 -14.09
CA PRO A 111 19.31 -15.53 -13.51
C PRO A 111 19.67 -15.74 -12.03
#